data_AF-A0AA37UJD8-F1
#
_entry.id   AF-A0AA37UJD8-F1
#
_cell.length_a   1.000
_cell.length_b   1.000
_cell.length_c   1.000
_cell.angle_alpha   90.00
_cell.angle_beta   90.00
_cell.angle_gamma   90.00
#
_symmetry.space_group_name_H-M   'P 1'
#
loop_
_entity.id
_entity.type
_entity.pdbx_description
1 polymer ?
#
loop_
_entity_poly.entity_id
_entity_poly.type
_entity_poly.pdbx_seq_one_letter_code
_entity_poly.pdbx_strand_id
1 'polypeptide(L)'
;MALYQQGIEIYVAPHADDLPSWIASMQHIAKEGRCFVISVNSVCKVSDFPSDYPPFTAEHPDRRPDGGQWEADDIVNHGGSCIVGPLGTFLAEPVWDKETIIYADLRMTDLTESRLDFDPVGSYSRPDVL
;
A
#
# COMPACT_ATOMS: atom_id res chain seq x y z
N MET A 1 -2.62 -19.98 -3.55
CA MET A 1 -3.06 -18.71 -2.91
C MET A 1 -3.47 -18.96 -1.46
N ALA A 2 -2.52 -18.99 -0.53
CA ALA A 2 -2.80 -19.44 0.85
C ALA A 2 -3.77 -18.52 1.61
N LEU A 3 -3.68 -17.20 1.43
CA LEU A 3 -4.54 -16.25 2.13
C LEU A 3 -5.95 -16.23 1.56
N TYR A 4 -6.13 -16.22 0.23
CA TYR A 4 -7.47 -16.22 -0.36
C TYR A 4 -8.26 -17.49 -0.02
N GLN A 5 -7.58 -18.64 0.10
CA GLN A 5 -8.20 -19.89 0.53
C GLN A 5 -8.71 -19.85 1.96
N GLN A 6 -8.17 -18.96 2.80
CA GLN A 6 -8.68 -18.69 4.15
C GLN A 6 -9.87 -17.72 4.14
N GLY A 7 -10.30 -17.24 2.98
CA GLY A 7 -11.46 -16.35 2.83
C GLY A 7 -11.18 -14.93 3.30
N ILE A 8 -9.97 -14.40 3.11
CA ILE A 8 -9.66 -13.02 3.51
C ILE A 8 -10.58 -12.02 2.80
N GLU A 9 -11.19 -11.14 3.58
CA GLU A 9 -12.10 -10.09 3.10
C GLU A 9 -11.47 -8.71 3.20
N ILE A 10 -10.56 -8.53 4.16
CA ILE A 10 -9.78 -7.32 4.38
C ILE A 10 -8.31 -7.74 4.46
N TYR A 11 -7.50 -7.18 3.58
CA TYR A 11 -6.06 -7.37 3.51
C TYR A 11 -5.36 -6.08 3.95
N VAL A 12 -4.67 -6.13 5.09
CA VAL A 12 -3.92 -4.98 5.61
C VAL A 12 -2.47 -5.12 5.18
N ALA A 13 -1.94 -4.09 4.53
CA ALA A 13 -0.61 -4.07 3.94
C ALA A 13 0.21 -2.86 4.43
N PRO A 14 0.83 -2.94 5.62
CA PRO A 14 1.81 -1.95 6.05
C PRO A 14 3.09 -2.06 5.21
N HIS A 15 3.66 -0.92 4.79
CA HIS A 15 4.86 -0.86 3.95
C HIS A 15 5.66 0.43 4.19
N ALA A 16 6.83 0.49 3.55
CA ALA A 16 7.73 1.66 3.51
C ALA A 16 8.19 1.98 2.08
N ASP A 17 7.42 1.54 1.08
CA ASP A 17 7.66 1.77 -0.35
C ASP A 17 6.68 2.83 -0.86
N ASP A 18 7.17 4.01 -1.20
CA ASP A 18 6.40 5.16 -1.66
C ASP A 18 6.37 5.30 -3.19
N LEU A 19 6.75 4.24 -3.91
CA LEU A 19 6.71 4.24 -5.37
C LEU A 19 5.29 4.00 -5.91
N PRO A 20 4.93 4.62 -7.05
CA PRO A 20 3.64 4.37 -7.72
C PRO A 20 3.40 2.89 -8.07
N SER A 21 4.47 2.10 -8.22
CA SER A 21 4.38 0.65 -8.45
C SER A 21 3.70 -0.09 -7.29
N TRP A 22 3.93 0.34 -6.05
CA TRP A 22 3.27 -0.25 -4.89
C TRP A 22 1.75 -0.10 -4.95
N ILE A 23 1.29 1.10 -5.31
CA ILE A 23 -0.15 1.40 -5.47
C ILE A 23 -0.77 0.49 -6.54
N ALA A 24 -0.10 0.33 -7.68
CA ALA A 24 -0.55 -0.58 -8.74
C ALA A 24 -0.63 -2.03 -8.25
N SER A 25 0.32 -2.47 -7.42
CA SER A 25 0.28 -3.80 -6.78
C SER A 25 -0.92 -3.96 -5.85
N MET A 26 -1.25 -2.96 -5.04
CA MET A 26 -2.41 -3.01 -4.14
C MET A 26 -3.73 -3.08 -4.90
N GLN A 27 -3.86 -2.34 -6.01
CA GLN A 27 -5.02 -2.45 -6.90
C GLN A 27 -5.15 -3.84 -7.51
N HIS A 28 -4.02 -4.44 -7.92
CA HIS A 28 -4.01 -5.78 -8.45
C HIS A 28 -4.41 -6.82 -7.40
N ILE A 29 -3.84 -6.78 -6.20
CA ILE A 29 -4.18 -7.70 -5.10
C ILE A 29 -5.66 -7.58 -4.74
N ALA A 30 -6.20 -6.37 -4.63
CA ALA A 30 -7.62 -6.18 -4.33
C ALA A 30 -8.52 -6.81 -5.40
N LYS A 31 -8.16 -6.62 -6.67
CA LYS A 31 -8.89 -7.16 -7.83
C LYS A 31 -8.78 -8.68 -7.94
N GLU A 32 -7.59 -9.23 -7.71
CA GLU A 32 -7.32 -10.67 -7.77
C GLU A 32 -7.99 -11.39 -6.60
N GLY A 33 -7.77 -10.91 -5.37
CA GLY A 33 -8.27 -11.56 -4.16
C GLY A 33 -9.75 -11.34 -3.88
N ARG A 34 -10.40 -10.39 -4.56
CA ARG A 34 -11.76 -9.92 -4.24
C ARG A 34 -11.90 -9.60 -2.75
N CYS A 35 -11.00 -8.73 -2.29
CA CYS A 35 -10.93 -8.26 -0.90
C CYS A 35 -10.71 -6.74 -0.88
N PHE A 36 -11.04 -6.12 0.24
CA PHE A 36 -10.61 -4.75 0.50
C PHE A 36 -9.12 -4.76 0.85
N VAL A 37 -8.34 -3.86 0.26
CA VAL A 37 -6.92 -3.67 0.60
C VAL A 37 -6.76 -2.35 1.33
N ILE A 38 -6.14 -2.40 2.50
CA ILE A 38 -5.79 -1.24 3.31
C ILE A 38 -4.27 -1.11 3.28
N SER A 39 -3.77 -0.19 2.47
CA SER A 39 -2.33 0.09 2.35
C SER A 39 -1.94 1.19 3.32
N VAL A 40 -0.91 0.94 4.14
CA VAL A 40 -0.47 1.88 5.18
C VAL A 40 1.03 2.12 5.05
N ASN A 41 1.41 3.38 4.81
CA ASN A 41 2.79 3.86 4.81
C ASN A 41 2.95 5.04 5.76
N SER A 42 4.16 5.19 6.29
CA SER A 42 4.62 6.37 7.02
C SER A 42 4.95 7.50 6.07
N VAL A 43 4.75 8.75 6.51
CA VAL A 43 5.43 9.91 5.93
C VAL A 43 6.54 10.30 6.88
N CYS A 44 7.77 10.41 6.39
CA CYS A 44 8.93 10.71 7.22
C CYS A 44 9.75 11.84 6.63
N LYS A 45 10.22 12.76 7.47
CA LYS A 45 11.20 13.78 7.16
C LYS A 45 12.57 13.40 7.71
N VAL A 46 13.62 14.07 7.22
CA VAL A 46 14.97 13.98 7.78
C VAL A 46 15.00 14.29 9.28
N SER A 47 14.24 15.30 9.72
CA SER A 47 14.15 15.71 11.13
C SER A 47 13.49 14.68 12.06
N ASP A 48 12.83 13.66 11.53
CA ASP A 48 12.26 12.57 12.34
C ASP A 48 13.32 11.55 12.79
N PHE A 49 14.52 11.61 12.20
CA PHE A 49 15.65 10.77 12.55
C PHE A 49 16.55 11.46 13.58
N PRO A 50 17.29 10.69 14.40
CA PRO A 50 18.33 11.23 15.25
C PRO A 50 19.35 12.08 14.47
N SER A 51 19.90 13.11 15.11
CA SER A 51 20.88 14.01 14.48
C SER A 51 22.17 13.32 14.02
N ASP A 52 22.46 12.13 14.55
CA ASP A 52 23.59 11.27 14.20
C ASP A 52 23.20 10.11 13.26
N TYR A 53 22.00 10.15 12.65
CA TYR A 53 21.57 9.13 11.71
C TYR A 53 22.42 9.15 10.43
N PRO A 54 23.18 8.08 10.12
CA PRO A 54 24.30 8.15 9.18
C PRO A 54 24.00 8.79 7.80
N PRO A 55 22.89 8.46 7.10
CA PRO A 55 22.57 9.04 5.79
C PRO A 55 22.52 10.58 5.74
N PHE A 56 22.31 11.24 6.88
CA PHE A 56 22.19 12.69 6.98
C PHE A 56 23.40 13.35 7.66
N THR A 57 24.45 12.58 7.94
CA THR A 57 25.70 13.08 8.55
C THR A 57 26.75 13.48 7.52
N ALA A 58 27.72 14.30 7.94
CA ALA A 58 28.81 14.74 7.07
C ALA A 58 29.78 13.60 6.71
N GLU A 59 29.87 12.57 7.56
CA GLU A 59 30.76 11.43 7.40
C GLU A 59 30.22 10.42 6.39
N HIS A 60 28.88 10.27 6.29
CA HIS A 60 28.22 9.28 5.44
C HIS A 60 27.05 9.91 4.64
N PRO A 61 27.29 10.99 3.85
CA PRO A 61 26.21 11.75 3.26
C PRO A 61 25.56 10.98 2.13
N ASP A 62 24.32 10.54 2.35
CA ASP A 62 23.41 10.25 1.25
C ASP A 62 23.00 11.56 0.56
N ARG A 63 22.46 11.46 -0.65
CA ARG A 63 22.05 12.60 -1.45
C ARG A 63 20.61 12.45 -1.88
N ARG A 64 19.94 13.60 -1.97
CA ARG A 64 18.67 13.68 -2.65
C ARG A 64 18.79 13.17 -4.09
N PRO A 65 17.69 12.76 -4.74
CA PRO A 65 17.71 12.33 -6.14
C PRO A 65 18.28 13.36 -7.12
N ASP A 66 18.23 14.66 -6.77
CA ASP A 66 18.80 15.77 -7.53
C ASP A 66 20.30 16.03 -7.28
N GLY A 67 20.92 15.24 -6.39
CA GLY A 67 22.33 15.39 -5.97
C GLY A 67 22.55 16.40 -4.84
N GLY A 68 21.49 17.06 -4.36
CA GLY A 68 21.52 17.98 -3.22
C GLY A 68 21.81 17.29 -1.89
N GLN A 69 22.21 18.07 -0.88
CA GLN A 69 22.22 17.59 0.50
C GLN A 69 20.78 17.53 1.03
N TRP A 70 20.53 16.56 1.89
CA TRP A 70 19.28 16.46 2.64
C TRP A 70 19.19 17.61 3.67
N GLU A 71 18.02 18.24 3.74
CA GLU A 71 17.65 19.28 4.68
C GLU A 71 16.63 18.76 5.70
N ALA A 72 16.53 19.38 6.86
CA ALA A 72 15.69 18.88 7.96
C ALA A 72 14.20 18.68 7.61
N ASP A 73 13.68 19.51 6.69
CA ASP A 73 12.28 19.45 6.24
C ASP A 73 12.04 18.57 5.00
N ASP A 74 13.11 18.01 4.41
CA ASP A 74 12.98 17.13 3.26
C ASP A 74 12.28 15.83 3.65
N ILE A 75 11.34 15.40 2.82
CA ILE A 75 10.61 14.14 2.95
C ILE A 75 11.47 13.02 2.36
N VAL A 76 11.66 11.96 3.14
CA VAL A 76 12.44 10.77 2.74
C VAL A 76 11.54 9.56 2.46
N ASN A 77 10.30 9.60 2.93
CA ASN A 77 9.25 8.66 2.57
C ASN A 77 7.96 9.47 2.36
N HIS A 78 7.45 9.45 1.14
CA HIS A 78 6.32 10.26 0.71
C HIS A 78 4.96 9.67 1.13
N GLY A 79 4.92 8.47 1.71
CA GLY A 79 3.70 7.82 2.15
C GLY A 79 2.98 7.06 1.03
N GLY A 80 1.77 7.47 0.67
CA GLY A 80 0.94 6.77 -0.32
C GLY A 80 -0.09 5.81 0.27
N SER A 81 -0.44 5.96 1.55
CA SER A 81 -1.51 5.20 2.19
C SER A 81 -2.83 5.35 1.41
N CYS A 82 -3.54 4.25 1.18
CA CYS A 82 -4.76 4.21 0.38
C CYS A 82 -5.69 3.06 0.80
N ILE A 83 -6.95 3.12 0.38
CA ILE A 83 -7.93 2.04 0.58
C ILE A 83 -8.51 1.65 -0.78
N VAL A 84 -8.42 0.37 -1.12
CA VAL A 84 -8.84 -0.16 -2.42
C VAL A 84 -9.98 -1.18 -2.24
N GLY A 85 -11.00 -1.06 -3.08
CA GLY A 85 -12.13 -1.99 -3.16
C GLY A 85 -11.81 -3.25 -3.98
N PRO A 86 -12.67 -4.28 -3.90
CA PRO A 86 -12.42 -5.62 -4.49
C PRO A 86 -12.43 -5.65 -6.03
N LEU A 87 -12.75 -4.53 -6.67
CA LEU A 87 -12.62 -4.35 -8.13
C LEU A 87 -11.30 -3.66 -8.53
N GLY A 88 -10.45 -3.32 -7.57
CA GLY A 88 -9.20 -2.57 -7.78
C GLY A 88 -9.40 -1.05 -7.87
N THR A 89 -10.57 -0.54 -7.50
CA THR A 89 -10.89 0.91 -7.48
C THR A 89 -10.63 1.51 -6.11
N PHE A 90 -10.14 2.75 -6.04
CA PHE A 90 -9.94 3.42 -4.77
C PHE A 90 -11.26 3.76 -4.09
N LEU A 91 -11.36 3.40 -2.81
CA LEU A 91 -12.36 3.92 -1.88
C LEU A 91 -11.81 5.16 -1.16
N ALA A 92 -10.49 5.19 -0.97
CA ALA A 92 -9.74 6.37 -0.61
C ALA A 92 -8.46 6.42 -1.45
N GLU A 93 -8.27 7.55 -2.16
CA GLU A 93 -7.11 7.80 -3.00
C GLU A 93 -5.80 7.80 -2.18
N PRO A 94 -4.65 7.46 -2.80
CA PRO A 94 -3.35 7.56 -2.15
C PRO A 94 -3.08 8.97 -1.62
N VAL A 95 -2.68 9.04 -0.36
CA VAL A 95 -2.28 10.29 0.30
C VAL A 95 -0.77 10.40 0.37
N TRP A 96 -0.25 11.46 -0.25
CA TRP A 96 1.18 11.76 -0.33
C TRP A 96 1.55 12.97 0.53
N ASP A 97 2.79 12.99 1.01
CA ASP A 97 3.48 14.13 1.62
C ASP A 97 2.83 14.72 2.89
N LYS A 98 1.91 13.98 3.51
CA LYS A 98 1.24 14.42 4.74
C LYS A 98 0.83 13.27 5.64
N GLU A 99 1.03 13.46 6.93
CA GLU A 99 0.38 12.64 7.95
C GLU A 99 -1.13 12.93 7.95
N THR A 100 -1.94 11.88 7.89
CA THR A 100 -3.39 11.99 7.99
C THR A 100 -3.98 10.68 8.45
N ILE A 101 -5.23 10.75 8.93
CA ILE A 101 -6.08 9.58 9.06
C ILE A 101 -6.94 9.47 7.80
N ILE A 102 -7.01 8.28 7.23
CA ILE A 102 -7.81 7.95 6.04
C ILE A 102 -9.01 7.12 6.49
N TYR A 103 -10.19 7.43 5.95
CA TYR A 103 -11.44 6.74 6.25
C TYR A 103 -12.10 6.27 4.96
N ALA A 104 -12.75 5.12 5.00
CA ALA A 104 -13.64 4.63 3.95
C ALA A 104 -14.70 3.70 4.55
N ASP A 105 -15.89 3.70 3.96
CA ASP A 105 -16.95 2.76 4.31
C ASP A 105 -16.83 1.49 3.48
N LEU A 106 -16.66 0.34 4.16
CA LEU A 106 -16.53 -0.96 3.50
C LEU A 106 -17.91 -1.62 3.38
N ARG A 107 -18.48 -1.59 2.18
CA ARG A 107 -19.72 -2.30 1.89
C ARG A 107 -19.44 -3.77 1.65
N MET A 108 -19.67 -4.61 2.66
CA MET A 108 -19.38 -6.04 2.59
C MET A 108 -20.10 -6.78 1.44
N THR A 109 -21.23 -6.24 0.95
CA THR A 109 -21.93 -6.75 -0.24
C THR A 109 -21.06 -6.74 -1.49
N ASP A 110 -20.13 -5.78 -1.60
CA ASP A 110 -19.28 -5.60 -2.77
C ASP A 110 -18.31 -6.79 -2.93
N LEU A 111 -17.97 -7.49 -1.84
CA LEU A 111 -17.17 -8.72 -1.88
C LEU A 111 -17.93 -9.86 -2.54
N THR A 112 -19.19 -10.07 -2.15
CA THR A 112 -20.04 -11.10 -2.74
C THR A 112 -20.35 -10.79 -4.20
N GLU A 113 -20.67 -9.54 -4.51
CA GLU A 113 -20.98 -9.10 -5.87
C GLU A 113 -19.76 -9.22 -6.81
N SER A 114 -18.56 -8.85 -6.33
CA SER A 114 -17.34 -8.96 -7.14
C SER A 114 -16.89 -10.40 -7.40
N ARG A 115 -17.18 -11.33 -6.48
CA ARG A 115 -16.89 -12.76 -6.67
C ARG A 115 -17.77 -13.44 -7.71
N LEU A 116 -18.92 -12.84 -8.06
CA LEU A 116 -19.75 -13.31 -9.18
C LEU A 116 -19.00 -13.21 -10.52
N ASP A 117 -18.18 -12.17 -10.68
CA ASP A 117 -17.37 -11.94 -11.88
C ASP A 117 -16.09 -12.79 -11.90
N PHE A 118 -15.42 -12.93 -10.75
CA PHE A 118 -14.21 -13.76 -10.62
C PHE A 118 -14.03 -14.27 -9.19
N ASP A 119 -13.87 -15.58 -9.02
CA ASP A 119 -13.60 -16.23 -7.75
C ASP A 119 -12.32 -17.09 -7.85
N PRO A 120 -11.17 -16.59 -7.35
CA PRO A 120 -9.87 -17.24 -7.54
C PRO A 120 -9.72 -18.58 -6.81
N VAL A 121 -10.54 -18.82 -5.78
CA VAL A 121 -10.44 -20.02 -4.92
C VAL A 121 -11.67 -20.92 -5.00
N GLY A 122 -12.71 -20.48 -5.71
CA GLY A 122 -13.87 -21.29 -6.07
C GLY A 122 -13.93 -21.54 -7.57
N SER A 123 -14.85 -20.89 -8.28
CA SER A 123 -15.25 -21.29 -9.65
C SER A 123 -14.15 -21.20 -10.70
N TYR A 124 -13.12 -20.37 -10.51
CA TYR A 124 -11.97 -20.28 -11.43
C TYR A 124 -10.78 -21.13 -10.99
N SER A 125 -10.83 -21.75 -9.80
CA SER A 125 -9.75 -22.60 -9.32
C SER A 125 -9.72 -23.95 -10.04
N ARG A 126 -8.53 -24.51 -10.22
CA ARG A 126 -8.29 -25.81 -10.87
C ARG A 126 -7.38 -26.70 -10.01
N PRO A 127 -7.85 -27.16 -8.84
CA PRO A 127 -7.06 -27.97 -7.91
C PRO A 127 -6.68 -29.36 -8.47
N ASP A 128 -7.31 -29.78 -9.57
CA ASP A 128 -6.96 -31.02 -10.27
C ASP A 128 -5.62 -30.94 -11.02
N VAL A 129 -5.11 -29.72 -11.28
CA VAL A 129 -3.87 -29.49 -12.04
C VAL A 129 -2.93 -28.44 -11.40
N LEU A 130 -3.29 -27.87 -10.25
CA LEU A 130 -2.52 -26.86 -9.51
C LEU A 130 -2.29 -27.27 -8.05
#